data_AF-A0A3G8Y505-F1
#
_entry.id   AF-A0A3G8Y505-F1
#
_cell.length_a   1.000
_cell.length_b   1.000
_cell.length_c   1.000
_cell.angle_alpha   90.00
_cell.angle_beta   90.00
_cell.angle_gamma   90.00
#
_symmetry.space_group_name_H-M   'P 1'
#
loop_
_entity.id
_entity.type
_entity.pdbx_description
1 polymer ?
#
loop_
_entity_poly.entity_id
_entity_poly.type
_entity_poly.pdbx_seq_one_letter_code
_entity_poly.pdbx_strand_id
1 'polypeptide(L)'
;MKELLKTKVTVRLRKAEFRKEWFIYLESYPVVIPGKEKAQRIREYLNRSVTTVDFDKKRPARTTQDSVSYKPKFDYPFLIIIL
;
A
#
# COMPACT_ATOMS: atom_id res chain seq x y z
N MET A 1 13.76 11.04 -23.27
CA MET A 1 13.16 10.08 -22.31
C MET A 1 12.70 10.91 -21.11
N LYS A 2 11.40 10.92 -20.78
CA LYS A 2 10.84 11.87 -19.81
C LYS A 2 11.07 11.33 -18.39
N GLU A 3 12.02 11.91 -17.68
CA GLU A 3 12.33 11.54 -16.29
C GLU A 3 11.22 12.04 -15.37
N LEU A 4 10.44 11.12 -14.81
CA LEU A 4 9.44 11.46 -13.80
C LEU A 4 10.14 11.58 -12.44
N LEU A 5 10.80 12.72 -12.19
CA LEU A 5 11.45 13.05 -10.90
C LEU A 5 10.46 13.31 -9.75
N LYS A 6 9.19 12.93 -9.88
CA LYS A 6 8.21 13.08 -8.81
C LYS A 6 8.14 11.79 -8.02
N THR A 7 8.56 11.83 -6.75
CA THR A 7 8.35 10.74 -5.80
C THR A 7 6.85 10.44 -5.71
N LYS A 8 6.50 9.18 -5.99
CA LYS A 8 5.15 8.67 -5.73
C LYS A 8 5.15 8.02 -4.37
N VAL A 9 4.13 8.33 -3.56
CA VAL A 9 3.89 7.72 -2.26
C VAL A 9 2.64 6.87 -2.38
N THR A 10 2.75 5.60 -2.00
CA THR A 10 1.64 4.64 -2.02
C THR A 10 1.41 4.11 -0.61
N VAL A 11 0.17 4.18 -0.13
CA VAL A 11 -0.24 3.50 1.10
C VAL A 11 -0.38 2.01 0.83
N ARG A 12 0.25 1.19 1.66
CA ARG A 12 0.23 -0.28 1.53
C ARG A 12 -0.29 -0.89 2.82
N LEU A 13 -1.15 -1.88 2.67
CA LEU A 13 -1.70 -2.69 3.75
C LEU A 13 -0.99 -4.05 3.77
N ARG A 14 -0.48 -4.46 4.93
CA ARG A 14 0.07 -5.80 5.17
C ARG A 14 -0.76 -6.50 6.23
N LYS A 15 -1.40 -7.61 5.86
CA LYS A 15 -2.13 -8.46 6.82
C LYS A 15 -1.16 -8.97 7.89
N ALA A 16 -1.50 -8.79 9.16
CA ALA A 16 -0.76 -9.44 10.24
C ALA A 16 -1.05 -10.95 10.21
N GLU A 17 -0.02 -11.78 10.38
CA GLU A 17 -0.17 -13.24 10.33
C GLU A 17 -0.91 -13.78 11.56
N PHE A 18 -0.65 -13.18 12.73
CA PHE A 18 -1.16 -13.65 14.03
C PHE A 18 -2.22 -12.76 14.65
N ARG A 19 -2.61 -11.66 13.98
CA ARG A 19 -3.60 -10.70 14.48
C ARG A 19 -4.67 -10.44 13.42
N LYS A 20 -5.89 -10.15 13.86
CA LYS A 20 -6.98 -9.71 12.97
C LYS A 20 -6.84 -8.22 12.64
N GLU A 21 -5.65 -7.84 12.19
CA GLU A 21 -5.26 -6.46 11.93
C GLU A 21 -4.40 -6.36 10.67
N TRP A 22 -4.33 -5.16 10.11
CA TRP A 22 -3.47 -4.82 8.99
C TRP A 22 -2.51 -3.72 9.39
N PHE A 23 -1.23 -3.94 9.17
CA PHE A 23 -0.21 -2.90 9.31
C PHE A 23 -0.24 -1.98 8.09
N ILE A 24 -0.11 -0.68 8.34
CA ILE A 24 -0.02 0.33 7.29
C ILE A 24 1.44 0.75 7.13
N TYR A 25 1.90 0.81 5.89
CA TYR A 25 3.18 1.43 5.57
C TYR A 25 3.08 2.28 4.31
N LEU A 26 3.89 3.33 4.25
CA LEU A 26 4.06 4.16 3.06
C LEU A 26 5.22 3.59 2.25
N GLU A 27 4.99 3.36 0.96
CA GLU A 27 6.03 3.00 0.00
C GLU A 27 6.26 4.16 -0.95
N SER A 28 7.48 4.71 -0.90
CA SER A 28 7.89 5.88 -1.68
C SER A 28 8.93 5.50 -2.72
N TYR A 29 8.71 5.87 -3.98
CA TYR A 29 9.68 5.69 -5.07
C TYR A 29 9.44 6.68 -6.22
N PRO A 30 10.48 7.23 -6.85
CA PRO A 30 11.90 7.19 -6.45
C PRO A 30 12.20 8.14 -5.26
N VAL A 31 13.11 7.75 -4.36
CA VAL A 31 13.64 8.61 -3.28
C VAL A 31 15.16 8.72 -3.40
N VAL A 32 15.67 9.94 -3.58
CA VAL A 32 17.11 10.23 -3.60
C VAL A 32 17.54 10.54 -2.17
N ILE A 33 18.56 9.83 -1.67
CA ILE A 33 19.11 10.05 -0.33
C ILE A 33 20.51 10.64 -0.47
N PRO A 34 20.86 11.70 0.29
CA PRO A 34 22.22 12.24 0.30
C PRO A 34 23.26 11.14 0.53
N GLY A 35 24.29 11.09 -0.30
CA GLY A 35 25.33 10.07 -0.23
C GLY A 35 25.01 8.75 -0.94
N LYS A 36 23.84 8.60 -1.58
CA LYS A 36 23.55 7.48 -2.48
C LYS A 36 23.40 7.94 -3.92
N GLU A 37 24.14 7.30 -4.82
CA GLU A 37 24.13 7.64 -6.26
C GLU A 37 22.82 7.28 -6.96
N LYS A 38 22.07 6.30 -6.44
CA LYS A 38 20.85 5.80 -7.07
C LYS A 38 19.64 6.09 -6.20
N ALA A 39 18.55 6.50 -6.85
CA ALA A 39 17.25 6.56 -6.19
C ALA A 39 16.84 5.18 -5.69
N GLN A 40 16.20 5.14 -4.53
CA GLN A 40 15.77 3.90 -3.91
C GLN A 40 14.30 3.96 -3.51
N ARG A 41 13.75 2.79 -3.19
CA ARG A 41 12.41 2.66 -2.64
C ARG A 41 12.50 2.66 -1.12
N ILE A 42 11.78 3.55 -0.47
CA ILE A 42 11.73 3.63 1.00
C ILE A 42 10.38 3.13 1.48
N ARG A 43 10.40 2.34 2.55
CA ARG A 43 9.22 1.86 3.25
C ARG A 43 9.21 2.43 4.66
N GLU A 44 8.18 3.18 4.99
CA GLU A 44 7.98 3.74 6.32
C GLU A 44 6.76 3.08 6.96
N TYR A 45 6.98 2.34 8.03
CA TYR A 45 5.92 1.68 8.77
C TYR A 45 5.27 2.70 9.71
N LEU A 46 3.95 2.82 9.64
CA LEU A 46 3.21 3.61 10.60
C LEU A 46 3.02 2.78 11.87
N ASN A 47 3.19 3.39 13.04
CA ASN A 47 2.87 2.77 14.34
C ASN A 47 1.35 2.69 14.58
N ARG A 48 0.60 2.31 13.54
CA ARG A 48 -0.84 2.16 13.52
C ARG A 48 -1.21 0.91 12.75
N SER A 49 -2.19 0.18 13.25
CA SER A 49 -2.83 -0.94 12.57
C SER A 49 -4.32 -0.64 12.42
N VAL A 50 -4.95 -1.34 11.48
CA VAL A 50 -6.40 -1.21 11.22
C VAL A 50 -7.04 -2.58 11.32
N THR A 51 -8.21 -2.65 11.92
CA THR A 51 -8.92 -3.93 12.11
C THR A 51 -9.74 -4.28 10.88
N THR A 52 -10.30 -3.27 10.19
CA THR A 52 -11.23 -3.46 9.07
C THR A 52 -10.80 -2.66 7.84
N VAL A 53 -10.81 -3.34 6.68
CA VAL A 53 -10.54 -2.76 5.37
C VAL A 53 -11.71 -3.11 4.46
N ASP A 54 -12.33 -2.11 3.83
CA ASP A 54 -13.39 -2.35 2.85
C ASP A 54 -12.77 -2.75 1.50
N PHE A 55 -13.26 -3.84 0.92
CA PHE A 55 -12.75 -4.41 -0.33
C PHE A 55 -13.81 -4.35 -1.42
N ASP A 56 -13.43 -3.86 -2.59
CA ASP A 56 -14.33 -3.74 -3.73
C ASP A 56 -14.45 -5.09 -4.45
N LYS A 57 -15.55 -5.81 -4.17
CA LYS A 57 -15.88 -7.10 -4.79
C LYS A 57 -16.04 -7.04 -6.32
N LYS A 58 -16.20 -5.84 -6.92
CA LYS A 58 -16.24 -5.65 -8.38
C LYS A 58 -14.85 -5.58 -9.00
N ARG A 59 -13.79 -5.45 -8.18
CA ARG A 59 -12.40 -5.27 -8.63
C ARG A 59 -11.51 -6.39 -8.10
N PRO A 60 -11.48 -7.56 -8.77
CA PRO A 60 -10.57 -8.64 -8.40
C PRO A 60 -9.11 -8.19 -8.54
N ALA A 61 -8.26 -8.68 -7.64
CA ALA A 61 -6.83 -8.45 -7.61
C ALA A 61 -6.07 -9.70 -8.08
N ARG A 62 -5.79 -10.63 -7.17
CA ARG A 62 -5.18 -11.92 -7.47
C ARG A 62 -6.21 -13.03 -7.27
N THR A 63 -6.35 -13.88 -8.27
CA THR A 63 -7.18 -15.09 -8.22
C THR A 63 -6.27 -16.30 -8.14
N THR A 64 -6.51 -17.18 -7.17
CA THR A 64 -5.94 -18.52 -7.06
C THR A 64 -7.03 -19.55 -7.34
N GLN A 65 -6.68 -20.84 -7.41
CA GLN A 65 -7.68 -21.91 -7.56
C GLN A 65 -8.73 -21.88 -6.44
N ASP A 66 -8.31 -21.57 -5.20
CA ASP A 66 -9.17 -21.63 -4.02
C ASP A 66 -9.77 -20.27 -3.60
N SER A 67 -9.24 -19.14 -4.08
CA SER A 67 -9.65 -17.84 -3.56
C SER A 67 -9.48 -16.69 -4.55
N VAL A 68 -10.40 -15.73 -4.48
CA VAL A 68 -10.29 -14.44 -5.17
C VAL A 68 -10.01 -13.37 -4.12
N SER A 69 -8.89 -12.66 -4.28
CA SER A 69 -8.62 -11.44 -3.53
C SER A 69 -9.13 -10.23 -4.30
N TYR A 70 -9.50 -9.17 -3.59
CA TYR A 70 -10.08 -7.96 -4.15
C TYR A 70 -9.21 -6.74 -3.84
N LYS A 71 -9.32 -5.69 -4.65
CA LYS A 71 -8.65 -4.42 -4.36
C LYS A 71 -9.39 -3.69 -3.23
N PRO A 72 -8.69 -2.99 -2.34
CA PRO A 72 -9.35 -2.17 -1.33
C PRO A 72 -10.18 -1.08 -2.01
N LYS A 73 -11.33 -0.75 -1.41
CA LYS A 73 -12.24 0.27 -1.93
C LYS A 73 -11.57 1.64 -1.83
N PHE A 74 -11.64 2.37 -2.93
CA PHE A 74 -11.01 3.68 -3.07
C PHE A 74 -12.08 4.68 -3.49
N ASP A 75 -12.50 5.53 -2.55
CA ASP A 75 -13.43 6.63 -2.82
C ASP A 75 -12.58 7.89 -2.98
N TYR A 76 -12.25 8.22 -4.23
CA TYR A 76 -11.33 9.31 -4.58
C TYR A 76 -11.68 10.59 -3.79
N PRO A 77 -10.70 11.25 -3.12
CA PRO A 77 -9.26 10.96 -3.12
C PRO A 77 -8.77 10.03 -1.99
N PHE A 78 -9.67 9.41 -1.22
CA PHE A 78 -9.37 8.70 0.01
C PHE A 78 -9.52 7.18 -0.10
N LEU A 79 -8.63 6.46 0.58
CA LEU A 79 -8.81 5.04 0.88
C LEU A 79 -9.68 4.92 2.13
N ILE A 80 -10.75 4.12 2.09
CA ILE A 80 -11.59 3.90 3.27
C ILE A 80 -10.96 2.81 4.13
N ILE A 81 -10.60 3.22 5.34
CA ILE A 81 -10.05 2.37 6.38
C ILE A 81 -10.86 2.68 7.64
N ILE A 82 -11.41 1.64 8.28
CA ILE A 82 -12.12 1.79 9.56
C ILE A 82 -11.15 1.33 10.66
N LEU A 83 -10.81 2.27 11.55
CA LEU A 83 -9.94 2.04 12.71
C LEU A 83 -10.75 1.47 13.87
#